data_AF-A0A6I3WUP4-F1
#
_entry.id   AF-A0A6I3WUP4-F1
#
_cell.length_a   1.000
_cell.length_b   1.000
_cell.length_c   1.000
_cell.angle_alpha   90.00
_cell.angle_beta   90.00
_cell.angle_gamma   90.00
#
_symmetry.space_group_name_H-M   'P 1'
#
loop_
_entity.id
_entity.type
_entity.pdbx_description
1 polymer ?
#
loop_
_entity_poly.entity_id
_entity_poly.type
_entity_poly.pdbx_seq_one_letter_code
_entity_poly.pdbx_strand_id
1 'polypeptide(L)'
;MGVEIFDESEAALEYRAPTVHDHKYSRGIVGLATGSPTYPGAALLGVDGALATGIGMVRYVGPDEATRPLLVRRPEAVLGAGPVSAWVIGSGMSDTDT
;
A
#
# COMPACT_ATOMS: atom_id res chain seq x y z
N MET A 1 30.39 10.65 -1.62
CA MET A 1 29.06 10.26 -2.12
C MET A 1 28.19 11.50 -1.97
N GLY A 2 27.80 12.13 -3.06
CA GLY A 2 26.98 13.35 -3.04
C GLY A 2 25.51 12.98 -2.82
N VAL A 3 24.76 13.84 -2.15
CA VAL A 3 23.29 13.77 -2.12
C VAL A 3 22.81 14.71 -3.22
N GLU A 4 22.04 14.18 -4.17
CA GLU A 4 21.38 14.96 -5.21
C GLU A 4 19.96 15.31 -4.77
N ILE A 5 19.50 16.51 -5.16
CA ILE A 5 18.14 16.97 -4.87
C ILE A 5 17.23 16.31 -5.91
N PHE A 6 16.13 15.69 -5.44
CA PHE A 6 15.07 15.19 -6.29
C PHE A 6 13.94 16.21 -6.36
N ASP A 7 13.77 16.86 -7.52
CA ASP A 7 12.79 17.94 -7.70
C ASP A 7 11.47 17.50 -8.37
N GLU A 8 10.55 18.45 -8.55
CA GLU A 8 9.23 18.18 -9.14
C GLU A 8 9.31 17.68 -10.59
N SER A 9 10.25 18.19 -11.38
CA SER A 9 10.39 17.81 -12.79
C SER A 9 10.89 16.38 -12.93
N GLU A 10 11.79 15.97 -12.04
CA GLU A 10 12.27 14.59 -11.96
C GLU A 10 11.17 13.65 -11.46
N ALA A 11 10.41 14.07 -10.44
CA ALA A 11 9.24 13.32 -9.96
C ALA A 11 8.19 13.08 -11.05
N ALA A 12 7.97 14.06 -11.93
CA ALA A 12 7.03 13.95 -13.03
C ALA A 12 7.44 12.89 -14.07
N LEU A 13 8.75 12.64 -14.26
CA LEU A 13 9.25 11.63 -15.19
C LEU A 13 9.03 10.19 -14.69
N GLU A 14 9.03 10.00 -13.37
CA GLU A 14 8.81 8.70 -12.73
C GLU A 14 7.31 8.34 -12.62
N TYR A 15 6.42 9.31 -12.83
CA TYR A 15 4.97 9.08 -12.75
C TYR A 15 4.43 8.41 -14.01
N ARG A 16 3.95 7.17 -13.88
CA ARG A 16 3.30 6.42 -14.97
C ARG A 16 1.80 6.75 -15.05
N ALA A 17 1.44 7.68 -15.94
CA ALA A 17 0.04 7.99 -16.23
C ALA A 17 -0.73 6.77 -16.79
N PRO A 18 -2.02 6.57 -16.42
CA PRO A 18 -2.84 5.48 -16.93
C PRO A 18 -3.11 5.61 -18.44
N THR A 19 -3.23 4.47 -19.10
CA THR A 19 -3.58 4.34 -20.52
C THR A 19 -4.84 3.50 -20.72
N VAL A 20 -5.40 3.49 -21.94
CA VAL A 20 -6.59 2.69 -22.29
C VAL A 20 -6.38 1.17 -22.21
N HIS A 21 -5.12 0.72 -22.18
CA HIS A 21 -4.78 -0.69 -22.06
C HIS A 21 -4.53 -1.12 -20.61
N ASP A 22 -4.54 -0.19 -19.66
CA ASP A 22 -4.29 -0.51 -18.27
C ASP A 22 -5.48 -1.17 -17.60
N HIS A 23 -5.17 -2.15 -16.75
CA HIS A 23 -6.12 -2.80 -15.86
C HIS A 23 -5.45 -3.02 -14.49
N LYS A 24 -6.24 -3.46 -13.50
CA LYS A 24 -5.80 -3.65 -12.11
C LYS A 24 -4.55 -4.54 -11.92
N TYR A 25 -4.21 -5.36 -12.92
CA TYR A 25 -3.00 -6.21 -12.87
C TYR A 25 -1.82 -5.63 -13.67
N SER A 26 -2.06 -4.77 -14.68
CA SER A 26 -0.99 -4.13 -15.45
C SER A 26 -0.30 -2.99 -14.70
N ARG A 27 -0.97 -2.47 -13.66
CA ARG A 27 -0.46 -1.39 -12.78
C ARG A 27 0.06 -1.89 -11.43
N GLY A 28 0.37 -3.18 -11.34
CA GLY A 28 0.96 -3.79 -10.16
C GLY A 28 -0.02 -4.04 -9.02
N ILE A 29 0.37 -4.96 -8.15
CA ILE A 29 -0.35 -5.30 -6.92
C ILE A 29 0.60 -5.06 -5.76
N VAL A 30 0.23 -4.24 -4.78
CA VAL A 30 1.03 -4.05 -3.56
C VAL A 30 0.40 -4.81 -2.41
N GLY A 31 1.21 -5.60 -1.70
CA GLY A 31 0.84 -6.22 -0.44
C GLY A 31 1.26 -5.34 0.73
N LEU A 32 0.35 -5.11 1.67
CA LEU A 32 0.65 -4.46 2.93
C LEU A 32 0.50 -5.46 4.07
N ALA A 33 1.60 -5.65 4.80
CA ALA A 33 1.61 -6.27 6.11
C ALA A 33 2.06 -5.19 7.10
N THR A 34 1.10 -4.41 7.58
CA THR A 34 1.33 -3.22 8.41
C THR A 34 0.23 -3.10 9.45
N GLY A 35 0.51 -2.39 10.53
CA GLY A 35 -0.36 -2.28 11.69
C GLY A 35 -0.27 -3.49 12.61
N SER A 36 -0.87 -3.30 13.78
CA SER A 36 -0.97 -4.25 14.88
C SER A 36 -2.29 -3.97 15.62
N PRO A 37 -2.73 -4.82 16.56
CA PRO A 37 -3.88 -4.51 17.40
C PRO A 37 -3.75 -3.17 18.14
N THR A 38 -2.52 -2.80 18.54
CA THR A 38 -2.22 -1.54 19.24
C THR A 38 -2.10 -0.35 18.27
N TYR A 39 -1.61 -0.57 17.05
CA TYR A 39 -1.40 0.47 16.04
C TYR A 39 -2.17 0.21 14.73
N PRO A 40 -3.51 0.00 14.76
CA PRO A 40 -4.27 -0.33 13.56
C PRO A 40 -4.30 0.83 12.55
N GLY A 41 -4.15 2.07 13.03
CA GLY A 41 -4.08 3.26 12.17
C GLY A 41 -2.93 3.24 11.15
N ALA A 42 -1.82 2.55 11.45
CA ALA A 42 -0.70 2.42 10.52
C ALA A 42 -1.10 1.65 9.25
N ALA A 43 -1.96 0.63 9.39
CA ALA A 43 -2.54 -0.08 8.25
C ALA A 43 -3.40 0.83 7.39
N LEU A 44 -4.28 1.61 8.02
CA LEU A 44 -5.18 2.52 7.30
C LEU A 44 -4.40 3.60 6.53
N LEU A 45 -3.37 4.18 7.14
CA LEU A 45 -2.52 5.18 6.50
C LEU A 45 -1.71 4.59 5.34
N GLY A 46 -1.14 3.39 5.53
CA GLY A 46 -0.41 2.70 4.47
C GLY A 46 -1.30 2.37 3.27
N VAL A 47 -2.51 1.87 3.51
CA VAL A 47 -3.48 1.55 2.44
C VAL A 47 -3.96 2.82 1.74
N ASP A 48 -4.29 3.87 2.48
CA ASP A 48 -4.68 5.16 1.91
C ASP A 48 -3.58 5.74 1.00
N GLY A 49 -2.33 5.70 1.48
CA GLY A 49 -1.17 6.14 0.71
C GLY A 49 -0.97 5.33 -0.55
N ALA A 50 -1.05 3.99 -0.46
CA ALA A 50 -0.94 3.10 -1.61
C ALA A 50 -2.03 3.35 -2.65
N LEU A 51 -3.29 3.52 -2.23
CA LEU A 51 -4.39 3.80 -3.15
C LEU A 51 -4.25 5.16 -3.84
N ALA A 52 -3.60 6.13 -3.20
CA ALA A 52 -3.34 7.44 -3.78
C ALA A 52 -2.27 7.45 -4.88
N THR A 53 -1.46 6.38 -5.03
CA THR A 53 -0.39 6.34 -6.05
C THR A 53 -0.86 5.90 -7.43
N GLY A 54 -2.09 5.39 -7.54
CA GLY A 54 -2.54 4.73 -8.76
C GLY A 54 -2.05 3.28 -8.87
N ILE A 55 -1.75 2.59 -7.78
CA ILE A 55 -1.53 1.14 -7.82
C ILE A 55 -2.77 0.42 -8.40
N GLY A 56 -2.56 -0.70 -9.11
CA GLY A 56 -3.65 -1.47 -9.69
C GLY A 56 -4.52 -2.19 -8.65
N MET A 57 -3.90 -2.72 -7.59
CA MET A 57 -4.59 -3.43 -6.51
C MET A 57 -3.79 -3.33 -5.21
N VAL A 58 -4.51 -3.16 -4.10
CA VAL A 58 -3.95 -3.24 -2.75
C VAL A 58 -4.44 -4.53 -2.10
N ARG A 59 -3.52 -5.34 -1.60
CA ARG A 59 -3.80 -6.49 -0.73
C ARG A 59 -3.38 -6.17 0.69
N TYR A 60 -4.24 -6.44 1.65
CA TYR A 60 -3.94 -6.24 3.07
C TYR A 60 -3.94 -7.56 3.83
N VAL A 61 -2.87 -7.79 4.60
CA VAL A 61 -2.70 -8.92 5.52
C VAL A 61 -2.35 -8.35 6.89
N GLY A 62 -3.23 -8.51 7.86
CA GLY A 62 -3.00 -7.99 9.19
C GLY A 62 -4.16 -8.29 10.15
N PRO A 63 -4.11 -7.76 11.37
CA PRO A 63 -5.04 -8.09 12.44
C PRO A 63 -6.47 -7.61 12.16
N ASP A 64 -7.44 -8.20 12.87
CA ASP A 64 -8.87 -7.87 12.71
C ASP A 64 -9.18 -6.42 13.11
N GLU A 65 -8.43 -5.88 14.07
CA GLU A 65 -8.49 -4.51 14.57
C GLU A 65 -8.21 -3.48 13.47
N ALA A 66 -7.39 -3.85 12.48
CA ALA A 66 -7.14 -3.03 11.29
C ALA A 66 -8.11 -3.38 10.15
N THR A 67 -8.42 -4.67 9.97
CA THR A 67 -9.22 -5.18 8.86
C THR A 67 -10.64 -4.61 8.83
N ARG A 68 -11.35 -4.59 9.97
CA ARG A 68 -12.73 -4.07 10.04
C ARG A 68 -12.84 -2.58 9.65
N PRO A 69 -12.10 -1.65 10.28
CA PRO A 69 -12.16 -0.24 9.91
C PRO A 69 -11.63 0.01 8.50
N LEU A 70 -10.66 -0.78 8.03
CA LEU A 70 -10.16 -0.71 6.67
C LEU A 70 -11.26 -1.02 5.64
N LEU A 71 -12.07 -2.08 5.83
CA LEU A 71 -13.18 -2.36 4.92
C LEU A 71 -14.25 -1.27 4.90
N VAL A 72 -14.47 -0.59 6.03
CA VAL A 72 -15.42 0.53 6.11
C VAL A 72 -14.89 1.76 5.37
N ARG A 73 -13.59 2.07 5.49
CA ARG A 73 -12.98 3.27 4.91
C ARG A 73 -12.54 3.08 3.45
N ARG A 74 -12.02 1.90 3.13
CA ARG A 74 -11.39 1.51 1.85
C ARG A 74 -11.87 0.12 1.43
N PRO A 75 -13.15 -0.02 1.04
CA PRO A 75 -13.71 -1.29 0.58
C PRO A 75 -13.02 -1.85 -0.69
N GLU A 76 -12.22 -1.04 -1.39
CA GLU A 76 -11.46 -1.42 -2.58
C GLU A 76 -10.22 -2.28 -2.26
N ALA A 77 -9.75 -2.26 -1.01
CA ALA A 77 -8.63 -3.08 -0.57
C ALA A 77 -9.05 -4.55 -0.42
N VAL A 78 -8.23 -5.45 -0.95
CA VAL A 78 -8.50 -6.90 -0.92
C VAL A 78 -7.85 -7.51 0.31
N LEU A 79 -8.65 -8.15 1.16
CA LEU A 79 -8.12 -8.83 2.33
C LEU A 79 -7.48 -10.18 1.95
N GLY A 80 -6.43 -10.53 2.69
CA GLY A 80 -5.78 -11.82 2.62
C GLY A 80 -4.58 -11.89 1.68
N ALA A 81 -3.78 -12.93 1.90
CA ALA A 81 -2.57 -13.18 1.14
C ALA A 81 -2.86 -13.55 -0.32
N GLY A 82 -1.86 -13.35 -1.17
CA GLY A 82 -1.92 -13.71 -2.58
C GLY A 82 -0.74 -13.14 -3.36
N PRO A 83 -0.72 -13.30 -4.69
CA PRO A 83 0.35 -12.74 -5.52
C PRO A 83 0.39 -11.22 -5.42
N VAL A 84 1.59 -10.68 -5.19
CA VAL A 84 1.87 -9.25 -5.17
C VAL A 84 3.15 -8.96 -5.95
N SER A 85 3.25 -7.77 -6.52
CA SER A 85 4.44 -7.24 -7.20
C SER A 85 5.48 -6.71 -6.21
N ALA A 86 5.02 -6.18 -5.07
CA ALA A 86 5.88 -5.66 -4.00
C ALA A 86 5.17 -5.77 -2.65
N TRP A 87 5.96 -5.82 -1.58
CA TRP A 87 5.49 -5.82 -0.19
C TRP A 87 5.93 -4.54 0.53
N VAL A 88 5.03 -4.00 1.35
CA VAL A 88 5.32 -2.96 2.35
C VAL A 88 5.07 -3.57 3.72
N ILE A 89 6.11 -3.62 4.55
CA ILE A 89 6.11 -4.31 5.84
C ILE A 89 6.71 -3.39 6.90
N GLY A 90 6.16 -3.43 8.12
CA GLY A 90 6.81 -2.90 9.32
C GLY A 90 6.07 -1.75 9.99
N SER A 91 5.45 -0.83 9.24
CA SER A 91 4.77 0.33 9.84
C SER A 91 3.72 -0.10 10.86
N GLY A 92 3.93 0.22 12.14
CA GLY A 92 3.01 -0.12 13.22
C GLY A 92 2.90 -1.60 13.57
N MET A 93 3.81 -2.45 13.08
CA MET A 93 3.95 -3.83 13.55
C MET A 93 4.61 -3.84 14.94
N SER A 94 4.21 -4.75 15.82
CA SER A 94 4.92 -5.01 17.07
C SER A 94 5.88 -6.20 16.92
N ASP A 95 6.91 -6.28 17.76
CA ASP A 95 7.84 -7.42 17.80
C ASP A 95 7.16 -8.76 18.12
N THR A 96 5.89 -8.73 18.55
CA THR A 96 5.08 -9.92 18.82
C THR A 96 4.19 -10.32 17.63
N ASP A 97 4.12 -9.49 16.57
CA ASP A 97 3.28 -9.71 15.38
C ASP A 97 4.02 -10.38 14.21
N THR A 98 5.28 -10.80 14.41
CA THR A 98 6.09 -11.58 13.44
C THR A 98 6.07 -13.06 13.75
#